data_AF-A0A875RX32-F1
#
_entry.id   AF-A0A875RX32-F1
#
_cell.length_a   1.000
_cell.length_b   1.000
_cell.length_c   1.000
_cell.angle_alpha   90.00
_cell.angle_beta   90.00
_cell.angle_gamma   90.00
#
_symmetry.space_group_name_H-M   'P 1'
#
loop_
_entity.id
_entity.type
_entity.pdbx_description
1 polymer ?
#
loop_
_entity_poly.entity_id
_entity_poly.type
_entity_poly.pdbx_seq_one_letter_code
_entity_poly.pdbx_strand_id
1 'polypeptide(L)'
;MTSKCPSTPLHPDANQEIETPATKIPQELTSALDLGSDSEDDGSNIMHDAHLAKVISKTGGPELSEEEDEMDNNDSLMDSDDLERLDPEVMDAMAPMGEPLSPRPSPSSSDSASGVASSGFFDTDTQKRRTPLNPFGGNSQLASSEPIRIIRKKSRSQGASKPLSMKQQSRLVTYIDERLMEIQRRFIKYLSAREDPDNEPESTATQFGFSDLAEALDKVITIIWYSIFQVKVVPFVYHYNILTPSEAAVLGYNEGKEVVLEEITPDFLFGQTNYFIRIMGDLVDYVEKFEFVHFDSIHNLLLLFAKLDNIISILIDEYSEDNGPSRTNNQPFINNTEKIRIDSIISRTKLLVIQKFDVFKKISLYESVDENGKRKQIESDIKKDIQKYELLIGEIYEGILDRTSI
;
A
#
# COMPACT_ATOMS: atom_id res chain seq x y z
N MET A 1 -4.26 36.17 43.29
CA MET A 1 -3.88 34.78 42.96
C MET A 1 -2.68 34.84 42.04
N THR A 2 -1.47 34.62 42.57
CA THR A 2 -0.22 34.74 41.82
C THR A 2 0.11 33.40 41.17
N SER A 3 0.05 33.39 39.83
CA SER A 3 0.44 32.27 38.98
C SER A 3 1.94 31.99 39.17
N LYS A 4 2.28 30.81 39.70
CA LYS A 4 3.66 30.32 39.72
C LYS A 4 3.88 29.52 38.44
N CYS A 5 4.55 30.13 37.46
CA CYS A 5 5.09 29.37 36.33
C CYS A 5 6.22 28.45 36.86
N PRO A 6 6.25 27.17 36.45
CA PRO A 6 7.36 26.27 36.79
C PRO A 6 8.63 26.77 36.08
N SER A 7 9.67 27.05 36.86
CA SER A 7 10.99 27.42 36.34
C SER A 7 11.66 26.17 35.79
N THR A 8 12.02 26.20 34.50
CA THR A 8 12.89 25.20 33.89
C THR A 8 14.26 25.22 34.57
N PRO A 9 14.85 24.04 34.87
CA PRO A 9 16.20 23.97 35.42
C PRO A 9 17.22 24.51 34.41
N LEU A 10 18.18 25.28 34.91
CA LEU A 10 19.28 25.81 34.12
C LEU A 10 20.15 24.66 33.61
N HIS A 11 20.50 24.72 32.32
CA HIS A 11 21.45 23.80 31.73
C HIS A 11 22.83 24.00 32.39
N PRO A 12 23.55 22.93 32.75
CA PRO A 12 24.90 23.05 33.29
C PRO A 12 25.85 23.64 32.23
N ASP A 13 26.81 24.44 32.68
CA ASP A 13 27.79 25.09 31.82
C ASP A 13 28.68 24.04 31.10
N ALA A 14 29.20 24.41 29.93
CA ALA A 14 29.94 23.50 29.03
C ALA A 14 31.19 22.85 29.67
N ASN A 15 31.67 23.36 30.81
CA ASN A 15 32.84 22.86 31.52
C ASN A 15 32.50 22.25 32.89
N GLN A 16 31.22 22.08 33.21
CA GLN A 16 30.80 21.50 34.47
C GLN A 16 30.77 19.98 34.34
N GLU A 17 31.85 19.32 34.79
CA GLU A 17 31.90 17.86 34.88
C GLU A 17 30.80 17.39 35.85
N ILE A 18 29.81 16.67 35.31
CA ILE A 18 28.78 16.04 36.10
C ILE A 18 29.41 14.80 36.71
N GLU A 19 29.76 14.87 37.99
CA GLU A 19 30.12 13.68 38.78
C GLU A 19 28.91 12.75 38.81
N THR A 20 28.93 11.73 37.96
CA THR A 20 27.91 10.69 37.97
C THR A 20 28.05 9.93 39.29
N PRO A 21 26.96 9.76 40.06
CA PRO A 21 27.02 8.97 41.27
C PRO A 21 27.44 7.55 40.88
N ALA A 22 28.46 7.02 41.55
CA ALA A 22 28.94 5.65 41.37
C ALA A 22 27.87 4.66 41.84
N THR A 23 26.82 4.47 41.04
CA THR A 23 25.79 3.46 41.25
C THR A 23 26.43 2.10 40.97
N LYS A 24 26.77 1.40 42.06
CA LYS A 24 27.11 -0.02 42.00
C LYS A 24 25.93 -0.76 41.39
N ILE A 25 26.16 -1.35 40.21
CA ILE A 25 25.20 -2.20 39.54
C ILE A 25 24.84 -3.35 40.50
N PRO A 26 23.56 -3.59 40.82
CA PRO A 26 23.16 -4.68 41.68
C PRO A 26 23.66 -6.02 41.12
N GLN A 27 24.35 -6.81 41.95
CA GLN A 27 24.97 -8.08 41.56
C GLN A 27 23.99 -9.09 40.96
N GLU A 28 22.69 -8.95 41.24
CA GLU A 28 21.63 -9.80 40.70
C GLU A 28 21.44 -9.63 39.17
N LEU A 29 21.75 -8.45 38.62
CA LEU A 29 21.65 -8.18 37.18
C LEU A 29 22.84 -8.73 36.39
N THR A 30 24.01 -8.88 37.02
CA THR A 30 25.18 -9.48 36.38
C THR A 30 25.05 -10.99 36.17
N SER A 31 24.28 -11.68 37.02
CA SER A 31 23.99 -13.12 36.87
C SER A 31 22.95 -13.44 35.79
N ALA A 32 22.14 -12.47 35.35
CA ALA A 32 21.15 -12.66 34.29
C ALA A 32 21.73 -12.45 32.86
N LEU A 33 22.99 -12.03 32.75
CA LEU A 33 23.70 -11.77 31.50
C LEU A 33 24.76 -12.83 31.16
N ASP A 34 24.85 -13.89 31.96
CA ASP A 34 25.69 -15.04 31.66
C ASP A 34 25.00 -15.90 30.58
N LEU A 35 25.16 -15.48 29.32
CA LEU A 35 24.74 -16.22 28.15
C LEU A 35 25.64 -17.43 28.01
N GLY A 36 25.25 -18.52 28.67
CA GLY A 36 25.88 -19.82 28.53
C GLY A 36 26.05 -20.19 27.07
N SER A 37 27.27 -20.52 26.69
CA SER A 37 27.63 -21.03 25.37
C SER A 37 26.90 -22.35 25.13
N ASP A 38 25.82 -22.31 24.34
CA ASP A 38 25.15 -23.50 23.82
C ASP A 38 26.09 -24.18 22.81
N SER A 39 26.93 -25.07 23.32
CA SER A 39 27.68 -26.05 22.55
C SER A 39 26.82 -27.30 22.34
N GLU A 40 26.68 -27.67 21.08
CA GLU A 40 26.05 -28.89 20.55
C GLU A 40 26.42 -30.15 21.32
N ASP A 41 25.45 -31.06 21.53
CA ASP A 41 25.57 -32.52 21.33
C ASP A 41 24.30 -33.22 21.86
N ASP A 42 23.50 -33.86 20.99
CA ASP A 42 22.97 -35.20 21.30
C ASP A 42 22.42 -35.87 20.02
N GLY A 43 23.30 -36.60 19.35
CA GLY A 43 22.88 -37.74 18.58
C GLY A 43 22.89 -38.98 19.48
N SER A 44 21.75 -39.68 19.61
CA SER A 44 21.63 -41.10 19.21
C SER A 44 20.35 -41.81 19.69
N ASN A 45 19.86 -42.66 18.79
CA ASN A 45 19.24 -43.98 19.02
C ASN A 45 17.93 -44.13 19.81
N ILE A 46 16.95 -44.77 19.16
CA ILE A 46 16.37 -46.11 19.48
C ILE A 46 15.30 -46.39 18.39
N MET A 47 15.53 -47.27 17.41
CA MET A 47 15.34 -48.74 17.38
C MET A 47 13.90 -49.26 17.43
N HIS A 48 13.64 -50.26 16.57
CA HIS A 48 12.47 -51.14 16.36
C HIS A 48 11.36 -50.62 15.41
N ASP A 49 10.84 -51.37 14.43
CA ASP A 49 11.10 -52.75 14.01
C ASP A 49 10.57 -53.00 12.57
N ALA A 50 11.00 -54.13 12.04
CA ALA A 50 10.89 -54.71 10.70
C ALA A 50 9.52 -54.75 10.01
N HIS A 51 9.54 -54.68 8.67
CA HIS A 51 9.21 -55.85 7.84
C HIS A 51 9.77 -55.73 6.40
N LEU A 52 10.64 -56.70 6.06
CA LEU A 52 10.71 -57.50 4.82
C LEU A 52 10.06 -56.92 3.53
N ALA A 53 10.66 -56.96 2.34
CA ALA A 53 11.74 -57.82 1.84
C ALA A 53 12.26 -57.34 0.46
N LYS A 54 13.57 -57.53 0.23
CA LYS A 54 14.18 -58.26 -0.90
C LYS A 54 13.91 -57.68 -2.32
N VAL A 55 14.92 -57.31 -3.10
CA VAL A 55 15.63 -58.24 -4.03
C VAL A 55 16.62 -57.44 -4.92
N ILE A 56 17.92 -57.84 -4.90
CA ILE A 56 18.92 -57.87 -6.02
C ILE A 56 19.41 -56.51 -6.58
N SER A 57 20.69 -56.19 -6.85
CA SER A 57 22.03 -56.80 -6.85
C SER A 57 23.05 -55.64 -7.07
N LYS A 58 24.23 -55.61 -6.42
CA LYS A 58 25.55 -56.01 -6.98
C LYS A 58 25.85 -55.27 -8.31
N THR A 59 26.80 -54.34 -8.41
CA THR A 59 28.28 -54.46 -8.39
C THR A 59 28.84 -53.03 -8.62
N GLY A 60 29.80 -52.52 -7.88
CA GLY A 60 31.24 -52.70 -8.13
C GLY A 60 31.88 -51.36 -8.54
N GLY A 61 32.80 -50.82 -7.74
CA GLY A 61 33.74 -49.76 -8.15
C GLY A 61 34.74 -50.26 -9.22
N PRO A 62 35.73 -49.47 -9.68
CA PRO A 62 36.54 -48.56 -8.86
C PRO A 62 37.01 -47.24 -9.52
N GLU A 63 37.69 -46.41 -8.71
CA GLU A 63 38.92 -45.61 -8.99
C GLU A 63 39.05 -44.59 -10.15
N LEU A 64 39.56 -43.41 -9.74
CA LEU A 64 40.66 -42.58 -10.31
C LEU A 64 40.38 -41.42 -11.30
N SER A 65 41.33 -40.47 -11.22
CA SER A 65 41.63 -39.21 -11.95
C SER A 65 40.72 -38.01 -11.61
N GLU A 66 41.14 -36.96 -10.90
CA GLU A 66 42.32 -36.08 -11.07
C GLU A 66 42.50 -35.64 -12.53
N GLU A 67 41.77 -34.60 -12.95
CA GLU A 67 42.15 -33.72 -14.04
C GLU A 67 41.91 -32.27 -13.62
N GLU A 68 43.03 -31.58 -13.43
CA GLU A 68 43.17 -30.13 -13.39
C GLU A 68 42.89 -29.58 -14.79
N ASP A 69 42.02 -28.59 -14.93
CA ASP A 69 41.95 -27.77 -16.14
C ASP A 69 41.99 -26.29 -15.74
N GLU A 70 43.19 -25.73 -15.87
CA GLU A 70 43.47 -24.31 -16.05
C GLU A 70 42.85 -23.84 -17.37
N MET A 71 42.00 -22.81 -17.37
CA MET A 71 41.84 -21.94 -18.55
C MET A 71 41.52 -20.49 -18.18
N ASP A 72 42.54 -19.67 -18.40
CA ASP A 72 42.54 -18.43 -19.19
C ASP A 72 41.60 -17.27 -18.85
N ASN A 73 42.26 -16.29 -18.22
CA ASN A 73 42.15 -14.85 -18.47
C ASN A 73 41.57 -14.49 -19.85
N ASN A 74 40.45 -13.75 -19.85
CA ASN A 74 40.16 -12.85 -20.96
C ASN A 74 39.75 -11.48 -20.43
N ASP A 75 40.76 -10.62 -20.42
CA ASP A 75 40.74 -9.22 -20.05
C ASP A 75 40.24 -8.43 -21.28
N SER A 76 38.93 -8.11 -21.34
CA SER A 76 38.39 -7.22 -22.36
C SER A 76 38.17 -5.82 -21.79
N LEU A 77 39.25 -5.05 -21.82
CA LEU A 77 39.27 -3.60 -21.70
C LEU A 77 38.40 -3.00 -22.84
N MET A 78 37.24 -2.44 -22.51
CA MET A 78 36.45 -1.64 -23.44
C MET A 78 36.68 -0.16 -23.14
N ASP A 79 37.37 0.49 -24.08
CA ASP A 79 37.48 1.94 -24.25
C ASP A 79 36.11 2.60 -24.22
N SER A 80 35.95 3.63 -23.39
CA SER A 80 34.82 4.55 -23.43
C SER A 80 35.34 5.98 -23.55
N ASP A 81 35.83 6.32 -24.74
CA ASP A 81 35.95 7.69 -25.24
C ASP A 81 34.83 7.92 -26.25
N ASP A 82 33.70 8.49 -25.81
CA ASP A 82 32.86 9.39 -26.62
C ASP A 82 31.64 9.83 -25.81
N LEU A 83 31.72 10.99 -25.15
CA LEU A 83 30.53 11.75 -24.82
C LEU A 83 30.78 13.22 -25.14
N GLU A 84 30.48 13.56 -26.39
CA GLU A 84 30.48 14.91 -26.90
C GLU A 84 29.43 15.79 -26.18
N ARG A 85 29.90 16.99 -25.89
CA ARG A 85 29.21 18.23 -25.55
C ARG A 85 27.84 18.40 -26.23
N LEU A 86 26.82 18.71 -25.43
CA LEU A 86 25.64 19.43 -25.88
C LEU A 86 25.64 20.83 -25.26
N ASP A 87 25.79 21.83 -26.12
CA ASP A 87 25.57 23.25 -25.82
C ASP A 87 24.06 23.52 -25.60
N PRO A 88 23.70 24.41 -24.65
CA PRO A 88 22.32 24.86 -24.49
C PRO A 88 22.08 26.15 -25.30
N GLU A 89 21.39 26.04 -26.43
CA GLU A 89 20.82 27.22 -27.11
C GLU A 89 19.44 27.57 -26.55
N VAL A 90 19.40 28.82 -26.11
CA VAL A 90 18.29 29.61 -25.59
C VAL A 90 17.26 29.85 -26.68
N MET A 91 16.01 29.45 -26.47
CA MET A 91 14.87 29.97 -27.24
C MET A 91 13.91 30.73 -26.32
N ASP A 92 14.05 32.04 -26.41
CA ASP A 92 13.20 33.08 -25.87
C ASP A 92 11.98 33.25 -26.80
N ALA A 93 10.79 32.93 -26.30
CA ALA A 93 9.54 33.11 -27.04
C ALA A 93 8.58 34.00 -26.24
N MET A 94 8.73 35.31 -26.45
CA MET A 94 7.75 36.32 -26.07
C MET A 94 6.45 36.14 -26.87
N ALA A 95 5.35 35.81 -26.21
CA ALA A 95 4.00 35.91 -26.75
C ALA A 95 3.33 37.22 -26.29
N PRO A 96 2.76 38.04 -27.20
CA PRO A 96 2.09 39.27 -26.81
C PRO A 96 0.65 39.02 -26.32
N MET A 97 0.32 39.66 -25.19
CA MET A 97 -1.03 39.74 -24.62
C MET A 97 -2.02 40.43 -25.56
N GLY A 98 -3.12 39.76 -25.88
CA GLY A 98 -4.31 40.34 -26.51
C GLY A 98 -5.44 40.52 -25.49
N GLU A 99 -6.01 41.73 -25.48
CA GLU A 99 -7.07 42.20 -24.59
C GLU A 99 -8.43 41.49 -24.80
N PRO A 100 -9.27 41.37 -23.75
CA PRO A 100 -10.61 40.80 -23.85
C PRO A 100 -11.66 41.83 -24.28
N LEU A 101 -12.31 41.59 -25.43
CA LEU A 101 -13.52 42.31 -25.83
C LEU A 101 -14.73 41.81 -25.02
N SER A 102 -15.29 42.70 -24.20
CA SER A 102 -16.60 42.52 -23.56
C SER A 102 -17.74 43.02 -24.47
N PRO A 103 -18.85 42.29 -24.63
CA PRO A 103 -20.09 42.87 -25.13
C PRO A 103 -21.06 43.21 -23.98
N ARG A 104 -21.49 44.46 -23.99
CA ARG A 104 -22.53 45.08 -23.15
C ARG A 104 -23.93 44.54 -23.51
N PRO A 105 -24.87 44.40 -22.55
CA PRO A 105 -26.22 43.88 -22.80
C PRO A 105 -27.22 44.99 -23.14
N SER A 106 -28.27 44.65 -23.89
CA SER A 106 -29.55 45.39 -23.93
C SER A 106 -30.71 44.52 -24.43
N PRO A 107 -31.97 44.83 -24.08
CA PRO A 107 -33.05 43.87 -23.88
C PRO A 107 -34.23 44.00 -24.87
N SER A 108 -35.01 42.93 -25.08
CA SER A 108 -36.43 43.03 -25.49
C SER A 108 -37.18 41.67 -25.46
N SER A 109 -38.16 41.58 -24.55
CA SER A 109 -39.54 41.03 -24.65
C SER A 109 -39.94 39.77 -25.44
N SER A 110 -40.83 39.02 -24.76
CA SER A 110 -42.08 38.33 -25.17
C SER A 110 -42.08 36.90 -25.70
N ASP A 111 -42.57 35.99 -24.83
CA ASP A 111 -43.59 34.94 -25.00
C ASP A 111 -43.85 34.33 -26.40
N SER A 112 -43.57 33.03 -26.55
CA SER A 112 -44.58 31.96 -26.73
C SER A 112 -44.02 30.70 -27.44
N ALA A 113 -44.15 29.55 -26.76
CA ALA A 113 -44.40 28.19 -27.27
C ALA A 113 -43.58 27.59 -28.43
N SER A 114 -42.87 26.48 -28.11
CA SER A 114 -42.90 25.15 -28.76
C SER A 114 -41.50 24.53 -28.87
N GLY A 115 -41.44 23.22 -28.64
CA GLY A 115 -40.22 22.47 -28.35
C GLY A 115 -39.20 22.46 -29.48
N VAL A 116 -37.97 22.80 -29.12
CA VAL A 116 -36.74 22.44 -29.81
C VAL A 116 -35.68 22.22 -28.73
N ALA A 117 -34.93 21.12 -28.85
CA ALA A 117 -33.83 20.77 -27.96
C ALA A 117 -32.85 21.93 -27.82
N SER A 118 -32.87 22.59 -26.66
CA SER A 118 -31.86 23.59 -26.32
C SER A 118 -30.60 22.86 -25.86
N SER A 119 -29.53 22.98 -26.64
CA SER A 119 -28.16 22.82 -26.18
C SER A 119 -27.85 23.90 -25.13
N GLY A 120 -28.38 23.72 -23.92
CA GLY A 120 -28.07 24.52 -22.75
C GLY A 120 -26.70 24.12 -22.23
N PHE A 121 -25.63 24.67 -22.83
CA PHE A 121 -24.26 24.49 -22.36
C PHE A 121 -23.99 25.22 -21.04
N PHE A 122 -24.85 26.17 -20.66
CA PHE A 122 -24.81 26.86 -19.36
C PHE A 122 -26.01 26.44 -18.51
N ASP A 123 -25.88 25.32 -17.83
CA ASP A 123 -26.76 24.91 -16.73
C ASP A 123 -26.39 25.75 -15.50
N THR A 124 -27.07 26.88 -15.30
CA THR A 124 -26.84 27.81 -14.18
C THR A 124 -27.38 27.32 -12.82
N ASP A 125 -27.96 26.11 -12.76
CA ASP A 125 -28.51 25.51 -11.52
C ASP A 125 -27.53 24.54 -10.84
N THR A 126 -26.22 24.80 -10.91
CA THR A 126 -25.19 23.98 -10.22
C THR A 126 -25.28 24.04 -8.70
N GLN A 127 -25.85 25.11 -8.12
CA GLN A 127 -25.91 25.28 -6.66
C GLN A 127 -26.86 24.32 -5.92
N LYS A 128 -27.71 23.56 -6.62
CA LYS A 128 -28.65 22.61 -5.99
C LYS A 128 -28.32 21.14 -6.26
N ARG A 129 -27.27 20.83 -7.01
CA ARG A 129 -26.90 19.44 -7.29
C ARG A 129 -25.90 18.96 -6.24
N ARG A 130 -26.29 17.94 -5.48
CA ARG A 130 -25.41 17.24 -4.51
C ARG A 130 -24.33 16.40 -5.19
N THR A 131 -24.37 16.24 -6.51
CA THR A 131 -23.39 15.52 -7.30
C THR A 131 -23.18 16.22 -8.65
N PRO A 132 -21.94 16.47 -9.10
CA PRO A 132 -21.68 17.06 -10.41
C PRO A 132 -22.18 16.12 -11.50
N LEU A 133 -22.95 16.64 -12.45
CA LEU A 133 -23.33 15.89 -13.64
C LEU A 133 -22.10 15.81 -14.54
N ASN A 134 -21.59 14.59 -14.78
CA ASN A 134 -20.48 14.38 -15.71
C ASN A 134 -20.89 14.86 -17.12
N PRO A 135 -20.21 15.87 -17.71
CA PRO A 135 -20.54 16.36 -19.04
C PRO A 135 -20.19 15.38 -20.17
N PHE A 136 -19.45 14.30 -19.87
CA PHE A 136 -19.13 13.21 -20.80
C PHE A 136 -20.16 12.07 -20.72
N GLY A 137 -21.44 12.43 -20.72
CA GLY A 137 -22.56 11.49 -20.73
C GLY A 137 -22.42 10.47 -21.87
N GLY A 138 -22.05 9.23 -21.53
CA GLY A 138 -21.94 8.14 -22.49
C GLY A 138 -20.85 7.09 -22.21
N ASN A 139 -19.87 7.36 -21.34
CA ASN A 139 -18.84 6.36 -21.05
C ASN A 139 -19.29 5.41 -19.94
N SER A 140 -20.17 4.47 -20.26
CA SER A 140 -20.54 3.36 -19.34
C SER A 140 -19.34 2.50 -18.89
N GLN A 141 -18.18 2.65 -19.53
CA GLN A 141 -16.95 1.92 -19.22
C GLN A 141 -15.83 2.79 -18.60
N LEU A 142 -16.00 4.12 -18.54
CA LEU A 142 -15.03 5.05 -17.91
C LEU A 142 -15.68 5.94 -16.85
N ALA A 143 -16.98 5.77 -16.59
CA ALA A 143 -17.62 6.42 -15.46
C ALA A 143 -17.06 5.75 -14.21
N SER A 144 -16.36 6.55 -13.40
CA SER A 144 -16.13 6.23 -12.00
C SER A 144 -17.44 5.66 -11.45
N SER A 145 -17.36 4.48 -10.85
CA SER A 145 -18.45 3.88 -10.08
C SER A 145 -19.20 4.98 -9.36
N GLU A 146 -20.53 5.03 -9.46
CA GLU A 146 -21.26 5.63 -8.34
C GLU A 146 -20.82 4.89 -7.08
N PRO A 147 -20.17 5.56 -6.12
CA PRO A 147 -19.62 4.88 -4.96
C PRO A 147 -20.75 4.19 -4.21
N ILE A 148 -20.50 2.95 -3.79
CA ILE A 148 -21.48 2.16 -3.06
C ILE A 148 -21.91 2.94 -1.81
N ARG A 149 -23.23 3.06 -1.59
CA ARG A 149 -23.73 3.87 -0.49
C ARG A 149 -23.46 3.17 0.84
N ILE A 150 -22.72 3.84 1.71
CA ILE A 150 -22.48 3.36 3.09
C ILE A 150 -23.66 3.82 3.95
N ILE A 151 -24.52 2.88 4.36
CA ILE A 151 -25.60 3.14 5.32
C ILE A 151 -25.07 2.96 6.73
N ARG A 152 -25.13 4.01 7.54
CA ARG A 152 -24.73 3.94 8.95
C ARG A 152 -25.93 3.60 9.83
N LYS A 153 -25.85 2.48 10.56
CA LYS A 153 -26.87 2.13 11.56
C LYS A 153 -26.46 2.71 12.91
N LYS A 154 -27.21 3.71 13.38
CA LYS A 154 -27.20 4.13 14.79
C LYS A 154 -27.51 2.91 15.65
N SER A 155 -26.57 2.52 16.50
CA SER A 155 -26.79 1.37 17.37
C SER A 155 -27.94 1.64 18.33
N ARG A 156 -29.11 1.06 18.05
CA ARG A 156 -30.28 1.11 18.92
C ARG A 156 -30.12 0.04 20.01
N SER A 157 -29.46 0.45 21.10
CA SER A 157 -29.72 0.02 22.49
C SER A 157 -29.66 -1.47 22.90
N GLN A 158 -29.30 -2.45 22.05
CA GLN A 158 -29.07 -3.83 22.55
C GLN A 158 -27.81 -4.54 22.02
N GLY A 159 -26.97 -3.86 21.24
CA GLY A 159 -25.74 -4.47 20.72
C GLY A 159 -24.69 -3.46 20.25
N ALA A 160 -24.67 -2.25 20.81
CA ALA A 160 -23.65 -1.26 20.46
C ALA A 160 -22.27 -1.87 20.65
N SER A 161 -21.47 -1.86 19.57
CA SER A 161 -20.05 -2.17 19.61
C SER A 161 -19.46 -1.47 20.81
N LYS A 162 -19.04 -2.24 21.81
CA LYS A 162 -18.40 -1.67 22.99
C LYS A 162 -16.96 -1.32 22.60
N PRO A 163 -16.44 -0.15 23.01
CA PRO A 163 -15.05 0.15 22.80
C PRO A 163 -14.21 -0.92 23.49
N LEU A 164 -13.08 -1.28 22.88
CA LEU A 164 -12.15 -2.24 23.46
C LEU A 164 -11.70 -1.74 24.83
N SER A 165 -11.68 -2.63 25.82
CA SER A 165 -11.12 -2.30 27.15
C SER A 165 -9.64 -1.97 27.04
N MET A 166 -9.08 -1.15 27.94
CA MET A 166 -7.66 -0.79 27.93
C MET A 166 -6.71 -1.99 27.85
N LYS A 167 -7.06 -3.11 28.52
CA LYS A 167 -6.30 -4.36 28.43
C LYS A 167 -6.36 -5.00 27.03
N GLN A 168 -7.51 -4.93 26.36
CA GLN A 168 -7.64 -5.38 24.97
C GLN A 168 -6.92 -4.45 24.00
N GLN A 169 -7.00 -3.13 24.20
CA GLN A 169 -6.29 -2.14 23.39
C GLN A 169 -4.77 -2.38 23.45
N SER A 170 -4.22 -2.51 24.66
CA SER A 170 -2.79 -2.82 24.84
C SER A 170 -2.38 -4.15 24.20
N ARG A 171 -3.19 -5.20 24.35
CA ARG A 171 -2.92 -6.50 23.68
C ARG A 171 -2.96 -6.39 22.15
N LEU A 172 -3.89 -5.61 21.61
CA LEU A 172 -3.99 -5.38 20.18
C LEU A 172 -2.76 -4.63 19.66
N VAL A 173 -2.35 -3.57 20.35
CA VAL A 173 -1.12 -2.80 20.03
C VAL A 173 0.09 -3.72 20.00
N THR A 174 0.33 -4.48 21.07
CA THR A 174 1.45 -5.44 21.14
C THR A 174 1.39 -6.46 20.00
N TYR A 175 0.21 -7.01 19.72
CA TYR A 175 0.04 -7.95 18.62
C TYR A 175 0.36 -7.34 17.25
N ILE A 176 -0.12 -6.12 16.97
CA ILE A 176 0.15 -5.43 15.70
C ILE A 176 1.65 -5.15 15.58
N ASP A 177 2.28 -4.61 16.62
CA ASP A 177 3.71 -4.30 16.63
C ASP A 177 4.56 -5.56 16.41
N GLU A 178 4.24 -6.67 17.07
CA GLU A 178 4.91 -7.96 16.88
C GLU A 178 4.79 -8.46 15.44
N ARG A 179 3.60 -8.34 14.83
CA ARG A 179 3.37 -8.78 13.44
C ARG A 179 4.07 -7.90 12.42
N LEU A 180 4.05 -6.58 12.59
CA LEU A 180 4.78 -5.67 11.72
C LEU A 180 6.30 -5.89 11.84
N MET A 181 6.80 -6.13 13.05
CA MET A 181 8.21 -6.50 13.27
C MET A 181 8.57 -7.83 12.60
N GLU A 182 7.70 -8.84 12.70
CA GLU A 182 7.91 -10.13 12.03
C GLU A 182 7.98 -9.96 10.50
N ILE A 183 7.07 -9.17 9.93
CA ILE A 183 7.06 -8.85 8.49
C ILE A 183 8.35 -8.15 8.09
N GLN A 184 8.76 -7.12 8.85
CA GLN A 184 9.99 -6.38 8.58
C GLN A 184 11.24 -7.28 8.65
N ARG A 185 11.31 -8.19 9.63
CA ARG A 185 12.43 -9.15 9.75
C ARG A 185 12.48 -10.11 8.56
N ARG A 186 11.33 -10.63 8.13
CA ARG A 186 11.23 -11.49 6.94
C ARG A 186 11.68 -10.75 5.69
N PHE A 187 11.25 -9.49 5.53
CA PHE A 187 11.66 -8.64 4.43
C PHE A 187 13.17 -8.36 4.42
N ILE A 188 13.77 -8.01 5.57
CA ILE A 188 15.23 -7.82 5.67
C ILE A 188 15.98 -9.11 5.34
N LYS A 189 15.50 -10.26 5.85
CA LYS A 189 16.10 -11.56 5.54
C LYS A 189 16.05 -11.86 4.04
N TYR A 190 14.95 -11.53 3.37
CA TYR A 190 14.82 -11.63 1.92
C TYR A 190 15.84 -10.75 1.19
N LEU A 191 16.02 -9.49 1.60
CA LEU A 191 17.01 -8.59 0.99
C LEU A 191 18.43 -9.12 1.17
N SER A 192 18.80 -9.53 2.39
CA SER A 192 20.12 -10.10 2.67
C SER A 192 20.36 -11.38 1.87
N ALA A 193 19.35 -12.23 1.73
CA ALA A 193 19.47 -13.47 0.96
C ALA A 193 19.63 -13.22 -0.55
N ARG A 194 19.05 -12.13 -1.07
CA ARG A 194 19.12 -11.76 -2.50
C ARG A 194 20.46 -11.11 -2.88
N GLU A 195 21.09 -10.39 -1.94
CA GLU A 195 22.37 -9.70 -2.18
C GLU A 195 23.59 -10.62 -2.01
N ASP A 196 23.41 -11.80 -1.40
CA ASP A 196 24.48 -12.77 -1.16
C ASP A 196 24.70 -13.66 -2.41
N PRO A 197 25.85 -13.54 -3.11
CA PRO A 197 26.13 -14.32 -4.32
C PRO A 197 26.32 -15.82 -4.06
N ASP A 198 26.59 -16.22 -2.81
CA ASP A 198 26.82 -17.61 -2.44
C ASP A 198 25.52 -18.36 -2.08
N ASN A 199 24.38 -17.67 -2.11
CA ASN A 199 23.12 -18.24 -1.68
C ASN A 199 22.42 -18.99 -2.83
N GLU A 200 22.22 -20.30 -2.63
CA GLU A 200 21.48 -21.13 -3.58
C GLU A 200 20.05 -20.59 -3.78
N PRO A 201 19.56 -20.50 -5.02
CA PRO A 201 18.24 -19.94 -5.34
C PRO A 201 17.06 -20.69 -4.69
N GLU A 202 17.29 -21.90 -4.17
CA GLU A 202 16.29 -22.73 -3.48
C GLU A 202 16.19 -22.47 -1.96
N SER A 203 16.96 -21.53 -1.42
CA SER A 203 16.89 -21.14 -0.02
C SER A 203 15.46 -20.74 0.41
N THR A 204 15.00 -21.18 1.58
CA THR A 204 13.70 -20.74 2.14
C THR A 204 13.57 -19.21 2.28
N ALA A 205 14.69 -18.48 2.25
CA ALA A 205 14.71 -17.02 2.28
C ALA A 205 14.42 -16.36 0.91
N THR A 206 14.79 -17.00 -0.20
CA THR A 206 14.50 -16.51 -1.57
C THR A 206 13.06 -16.83 -1.98
N GLN A 207 12.42 -17.81 -1.33
CA GLN A 207 11.01 -18.14 -1.54
C GLN A 207 10.03 -17.07 -1.01
N PHE A 208 10.49 -16.13 -0.17
CA PHE A 208 9.63 -15.05 0.34
C PHE A 208 9.36 -14.02 -0.76
N GLY A 209 8.21 -14.15 -1.42
CA GLY A 209 7.78 -13.27 -2.50
C GLY A 209 6.96 -12.08 -2.01
N PHE A 210 6.67 -11.16 -2.93
CA PHE A 210 5.74 -10.06 -2.66
C PHE A 210 4.35 -10.58 -2.25
N SER A 211 3.90 -11.71 -2.80
CA SER A 211 2.62 -12.33 -2.44
C SER A 211 2.56 -12.72 -0.96
N ASP A 212 3.63 -13.28 -0.39
CA ASP A 212 3.70 -13.63 1.04
C ASP A 212 3.68 -12.39 1.93
N LEU A 213 4.39 -11.33 1.50
CA LEU A 213 4.36 -10.03 2.17
C LEU A 213 2.94 -9.43 2.15
N ALA A 214 2.29 -9.43 0.99
CA ALA A 214 0.96 -8.88 0.81
C ALA A 214 -0.06 -9.64 1.68
N GLU A 215 0.02 -10.97 1.74
CA GLU A 215 -0.84 -11.78 2.60
C GLU A 215 -0.61 -11.47 4.09
N ALA A 216 0.65 -11.33 4.50
CA ALA A 216 0.99 -11.01 5.89
C ALA A 216 0.48 -9.62 6.29
N LEU A 217 0.65 -8.62 5.42
CA LEU A 217 0.12 -7.26 5.63
C LEU A 217 -1.41 -7.25 5.63
N ASP A 218 -2.05 -7.98 4.72
CA ASP A 218 -3.51 -8.06 4.63
C ASP A 218 -4.15 -8.56 5.93
N LYS A 219 -3.53 -9.56 6.58
CA LYS A 219 -3.95 -10.07 7.89
C LYS A 219 -3.89 -8.97 8.96
N VAL A 220 -2.82 -8.18 8.99
CA VAL A 220 -2.66 -7.07 9.94
C VAL A 220 -3.70 -5.97 9.68
N ILE A 221 -3.84 -5.55 8.42
CA ILE A 221 -4.83 -4.55 7.97
C ILE A 221 -6.25 -4.98 8.35
N THR A 222 -6.60 -6.24 8.12
CA THR A 222 -7.92 -6.80 8.45
C THR A 222 -8.18 -6.80 9.95
N ILE A 223 -7.16 -7.06 10.77
CA ILE A 223 -7.28 -7.01 12.23
C ILE A 223 -7.46 -5.57 12.72
N ILE A 224 -6.72 -4.61 12.15
CA ILE A 224 -6.89 -3.19 12.49
C ILE A 224 -8.29 -2.74 12.09
N TRP A 225 -8.74 -3.07 10.88
CA TRP A 225 -10.10 -2.79 10.41
C TRP A 225 -11.17 -3.38 11.33
N TYR A 226 -11.04 -4.66 11.68
CA TYR A 226 -11.94 -5.34 12.58
C TYR A 226 -11.98 -4.68 13.97
N SER A 227 -10.86 -4.15 14.44
CA SER A 227 -10.81 -3.43 15.73
C SER A 227 -11.60 -2.13 15.74
N ILE A 228 -11.79 -1.52 14.56
CA ILE A 228 -12.55 -0.28 14.38
C ILE A 228 -14.03 -0.63 14.19
N PHE A 229 -14.37 -1.37 13.13
CA PHE A 229 -15.76 -1.58 12.70
C PHE A 229 -16.42 -2.86 13.22
N GLN A 230 -15.65 -3.79 13.82
CA GLN A 230 -16.12 -5.13 14.21
C GLN A 230 -16.69 -5.94 13.03
N VAL A 231 -16.33 -5.55 11.80
CA VAL A 231 -16.67 -6.24 10.55
C VAL A 231 -15.41 -6.90 10.01
N LYS A 232 -15.52 -8.18 9.62
CA LYS A 232 -14.38 -8.95 9.11
C LYS A 232 -13.94 -8.53 7.70
N VAL A 233 -14.87 -7.98 6.95
CA VAL A 233 -14.70 -7.66 5.53
C VAL A 233 -14.61 -6.15 5.37
N VAL A 234 -13.62 -5.70 4.61
CA VAL A 234 -13.48 -4.31 4.20
C VAL A 234 -14.40 -4.11 3.00
N PRO A 235 -15.40 -3.23 3.07
CA PRO A 235 -16.24 -2.94 1.92
C PRO A 235 -15.42 -2.22 0.85
N PHE A 236 -15.45 -2.75 -0.36
CA PHE A 236 -14.96 -2.02 -1.52
C PHE A 236 -16.03 -1.03 -1.94
N VAL A 237 -15.77 0.25 -1.72
CA VAL A 237 -16.66 1.36 -2.06
C VAL A 237 -16.21 1.98 -3.38
N TYR A 238 -14.89 2.05 -3.56
CA TYR A 238 -14.19 2.46 -4.75
C TYR A 238 -13.63 1.19 -5.42
N HIS A 239 -13.38 1.24 -6.73
CA HIS A 239 -12.70 0.18 -7.48
C HIS A 239 -13.51 -1.09 -7.78
N TYR A 240 -14.84 -1.04 -7.87
CA TYR A 240 -15.63 -2.25 -8.22
C TYR A 240 -15.25 -2.84 -9.59
N ASN A 241 -14.80 -2.01 -10.54
CA ASN A 241 -14.34 -2.43 -11.86
C ASN A 241 -13.04 -3.24 -11.82
N ILE A 242 -12.33 -3.21 -10.70
CA ILE A 242 -11.01 -3.80 -10.51
C ILE A 242 -11.12 -5.27 -10.12
N LEU A 243 -12.20 -5.61 -9.43
CA LEU A 243 -12.40 -6.95 -8.88
C LEU A 243 -13.03 -7.87 -9.92
N THR A 244 -12.43 -9.03 -10.10
CA THR A 244 -13.16 -10.15 -10.71
C THR A 244 -14.38 -10.48 -9.85
N PRO A 245 -15.47 -11.04 -10.43
CA PRO A 245 -16.65 -11.44 -9.65
C PRO A 245 -16.30 -12.36 -8.46
N SER A 246 -15.28 -13.20 -8.61
CA SER A 246 -14.73 -14.04 -7.54
C SER A 246 -14.09 -13.23 -6.42
N GLU A 247 -13.28 -12.21 -6.75
CA GLU A 247 -12.65 -11.35 -5.75
C GLU A 247 -13.67 -10.46 -5.06
N ALA A 248 -14.63 -9.93 -5.81
CA ALA A 248 -15.77 -9.19 -5.26
C ALA A 248 -16.54 -10.05 -4.24
N ALA A 249 -16.79 -11.32 -4.54
CA ALA A 249 -17.46 -12.25 -3.64
C ALA A 249 -16.63 -12.54 -2.37
N VAL A 250 -15.30 -12.73 -2.49
CA VAL A 250 -14.40 -12.91 -1.33
C VAL A 250 -14.39 -11.67 -0.44
N LEU A 251 -14.48 -10.49 -1.05
CA LEU A 251 -14.56 -9.19 -0.38
C LEU A 251 -15.99 -8.83 0.08
N GLY A 252 -16.87 -9.83 0.17
CA GLY A 252 -18.21 -9.70 0.74
C GLY A 252 -19.11 -8.71 0.00
N TYR A 253 -18.80 -8.42 -1.26
CA TYR A 253 -19.70 -7.70 -2.14
C TYR A 253 -20.91 -8.59 -2.43
N ASN A 254 -21.98 -8.37 -1.68
CA ASN A 254 -23.30 -8.82 -2.10
C ASN A 254 -23.78 -7.79 -3.13
N GLU A 255 -24.43 -8.22 -4.22
CA GLU A 255 -24.99 -7.37 -5.29
C GLU A 255 -25.96 -6.26 -4.81
N GLY A 256 -26.18 -6.12 -3.50
CA GLY A 256 -26.83 -4.98 -2.87
C GLY A 256 -25.95 -3.73 -2.88
N LYS A 257 -26.48 -2.65 -3.43
CA LYS A 257 -25.86 -1.31 -3.54
C LYS A 257 -25.56 -0.62 -2.19
N GLU A 258 -25.67 -1.31 -1.07
CA GLU A 258 -25.67 -0.71 0.27
C GLU A 258 -24.81 -1.52 1.23
N VAL A 259 -23.76 -0.88 1.74
CA VAL A 259 -22.91 -1.44 2.80
C VAL A 259 -23.37 -0.85 4.12
N VAL A 260 -23.72 -1.71 5.06
CA VAL A 260 -24.13 -1.27 6.40
C VAL A 260 -22.94 -1.28 7.35
N LEU A 261 -22.51 -0.11 7.81
CA LEU A 261 -21.51 0.03 8.88
C LEU A 261 -22.18 0.54 10.16
N GLU A 262 -21.65 0.16 11.33
CA GLU A 262 -22.05 0.78 12.60
C GLU A 262 -21.44 2.18 12.71
N GLU A 263 -22.18 3.13 13.31
CA GLU A 263 -21.63 4.46 13.60
C GLU A 263 -20.61 4.36 14.73
N ILE A 264 -19.38 4.81 14.49
CA ILE A 264 -18.28 4.77 15.47
C ILE A 264 -18.06 6.16 16.06
N THR A 265 -17.70 6.22 17.34
CA THR A 265 -17.26 7.48 17.96
C THR A 265 -15.72 7.58 17.97
N PRO A 266 -15.14 8.79 17.92
CA PRO A 266 -13.68 8.96 17.92
C PRO A 266 -12.96 8.29 19.10
N ASP A 267 -13.65 8.10 20.23
CA ASP A 267 -13.14 7.43 21.42
C ASP A 267 -12.76 5.95 21.21
N PHE A 268 -13.20 5.34 20.11
CA PHE A 268 -12.82 3.97 19.72
C PHE A 268 -11.43 3.92 19.08
N LEU A 269 -10.91 5.06 18.63
CA LEU A 269 -9.60 5.17 18.02
C LEU A 269 -8.53 5.47 19.07
N PHE A 270 -7.53 4.60 19.16
CA PHE A 270 -6.38 4.67 20.05
C PHE A 270 -5.05 4.47 19.29
N GLY A 271 -4.99 4.92 18.03
CA GLY A 271 -3.78 4.90 17.20
C GLY A 271 -3.86 4.02 15.95
N GLN A 272 -5.02 3.45 15.63
CA GLN A 272 -5.22 2.64 14.43
C GLN A 272 -4.90 3.41 13.14
N THR A 273 -5.23 4.70 13.08
CA THR A 273 -4.90 5.57 11.95
C THR A 273 -3.39 5.66 11.72
N ASN A 274 -2.61 5.79 12.80
CA ASN A 274 -1.15 5.79 12.74
C ASN A 274 -0.58 4.47 12.21
N TYR A 275 -1.21 3.33 12.53
CA TYR A 275 -0.80 2.04 11.97
C TYR A 275 -1.05 1.95 10.47
N PHE A 276 -2.19 2.44 9.97
CA PHE A 276 -2.41 2.48 8.52
C PHE A 276 -1.41 3.39 7.81
N ILE A 277 -1.12 4.57 8.37
CA ILE A 277 -0.11 5.49 7.82
C ILE A 277 1.26 4.83 7.81
N ARG A 278 1.63 4.12 8.89
CA ARG A 278 2.89 3.37 8.97
C ARG A 278 2.95 2.27 7.92
N ILE A 279 1.91 1.43 7.81
CA ILE A 279 1.85 0.34 6.84
C ILE A 279 1.95 0.89 5.41
N MET A 280 1.25 1.98 5.09
CA MET A 280 1.36 2.64 3.78
C MET A 280 2.78 3.16 3.51
N GLY A 281 3.43 3.75 4.53
CA GLY A 281 4.82 4.18 4.45
C GLY A 281 5.80 3.03 4.22
N ASP A 282 5.72 1.98 5.05
CA ASP A 282 6.57 0.79 4.94
C ASP A 282 6.35 0.07 3.59
N LEU A 283 5.12 0.08 3.06
CA LEU A 283 4.79 -0.49 1.76
C LEU A 283 5.49 0.23 0.60
N VAL A 284 5.77 1.54 0.71
CA VAL A 284 6.58 2.26 -0.29
C VAL A 284 7.96 1.64 -0.38
N ASP A 285 8.61 1.41 0.76
CA ASP A 285 9.95 0.85 0.82
C ASP A 285 9.96 -0.60 0.33
N TYR A 286 8.92 -1.38 0.65
CA TYR A 286 8.78 -2.75 0.13
C TYR A 286 8.65 -2.76 -1.40
N VAL A 287 7.72 -1.99 -1.96
CA VAL A 287 7.49 -1.92 -3.42
C VAL A 287 8.75 -1.46 -4.16
N GLU A 288 9.56 -0.61 -3.53
CA GLU A 288 10.82 -0.14 -4.11
C GLU A 288 11.81 -1.30 -4.32
N LYS A 289 11.89 -2.24 -3.37
CA LYS A 289 12.87 -3.34 -3.42
C LYS A 289 12.37 -4.60 -4.10
N PHE A 290 11.05 -4.85 -4.14
CA PHE A 290 10.52 -5.99 -4.87
C PHE A 290 10.59 -5.77 -6.40
N GLU A 291 10.82 -6.88 -7.09
CA GLU A 291 10.75 -6.96 -8.55
C GLU A 291 9.47 -7.67 -8.94
N PHE A 292 8.76 -7.09 -9.89
CA PHE A 292 7.49 -7.62 -10.37
C PHE A 292 7.76 -8.28 -11.71
N VAL A 293 7.88 -9.61 -11.69
CA VAL A 293 8.09 -10.43 -12.89
C VAL A 293 6.77 -11.06 -13.37
N HIS A 294 5.82 -11.25 -12.46
CA HIS A 294 4.54 -11.91 -12.74
C HIS A 294 3.37 -10.97 -12.51
N PHE A 295 2.32 -11.15 -13.33
CA PHE A 295 1.06 -10.41 -13.18
C PHE A 295 0.44 -10.59 -11.79
N ASP A 296 0.55 -11.77 -11.19
CA ASP A 296 0.00 -12.07 -9.86
C ASP A 296 0.58 -11.14 -8.78
N SER A 297 1.89 -10.84 -8.85
CA SER A 297 2.55 -9.95 -7.87
C SER A 297 2.03 -8.51 -7.97
N ILE A 298 1.81 -8.03 -9.21
CA ILE A 298 1.25 -6.69 -9.46
C ILE A 298 -0.21 -6.65 -9.04
N HIS A 299 -0.97 -7.70 -9.37
CA HIS A 299 -2.36 -7.81 -8.99
C HIS A 299 -2.55 -7.79 -7.47
N ASN A 300 -1.76 -8.57 -6.73
CA ASN A 300 -1.77 -8.59 -5.27
C ASN A 300 -1.40 -7.22 -4.69
N LEU A 301 -0.44 -6.51 -5.29
CA LEU A 301 -0.07 -5.16 -4.89
C LEU A 301 -1.24 -4.18 -5.04
N LEU A 302 -1.87 -4.21 -6.21
CA LEU A 302 -2.97 -3.32 -6.55
C LEU A 302 -4.21 -3.62 -5.71
N LEU A 303 -4.48 -4.88 -5.39
CA LEU A 303 -5.55 -5.29 -4.49
C LEU A 303 -5.31 -4.76 -3.06
N LEU A 304 -4.07 -4.85 -2.57
CA LEU A 304 -3.68 -4.33 -1.27
C LEU A 304 -3.86 -2.81 -1.20
N PHE A 305 -3.43 -2.08 -2.24
CA PHE A 305 -3.64 -0.64 -2.32
C PHE A 305 -5.11 -0.26 -2.41
N ALA A 306 -5.90 -0.94 -3.25
CA ALA A 306 -7.33 -0.68 -3.37
C ALA A 306 -8.05 -0.91 -2.03
N LYS A 307 -7.62 -1.90 -1.23
CA LYS A 307 -8.14 -2.13 0.13
C LYS A 307 -7.76 -0.99 1.07
N LEU A 308 -6.51 -0.54 1.07
CA LEU A 308 -6.05 0.59 1.88
C LEU A 308 -6.75 1.90 1.48
N ASP A 309 -6.91 2.14 0.18
CA ASP A 309 -7.63 3.27 -0.40
C ASP A 309 -9.07 3.34 0.10
N ASN A 310 -9.77 2.20 0.04
CA ASN A 310 -11.11 2.08 0.61
C ASN A 310 -11.15 2.37 2.11
N ILE A 311 -10.25 1.78 2.91
CA ILE A 311 -10.21 2.00 4.37
C ILE A 311 -10.01 3.47 4.69
N ILE A 312 -8.99 4.10 4.11
CA ILE A 312 -8.66 5.49 4.39
C ILE A 312 -9.77 6.43 3.91
N SER A 313 -10.33 6.18 2.72
CA SER A 313 -11.44 6.97 2.18
C SER A 313 -12.65 6.92 3.12
N ILE A 314 -12.99 5.74 3.65
CA ILE A 314 -14.08 5.59 4.63
C ILE A 314 -13.76 6.37 5.92
N LEU A 315 -12.52 6.30 6.42
CA LEU A 315 -12.12 7.01 7.63
C LEU A 315 -12.12 8.54 7.45
N ILE A 316 -11.83 9.04 6.24
CA ILE A 316 -11.94 10.48 5.92
C ILE A 316 -13.42 10.89 5.82
N ASP A 317 -14.23 10.12 5.09
CA ASP A 317 -15.65 10.40 4.86
C ASP A 317 -16.51 10.19 6.13
N GLU A 318 -16.03 9.46 7.13
CA GLU A 318 -16.74 9.26 8.40
C GLU A 318 -17.11 10.58 9.07
N TYR A 319 -16.36 11.65 8.78
CA TYR A 319 -16.49 12.94 9.42
C TYR A 319 -17.17 14.03 8.56
N SER A 320 -17.39 13.81 7.26
CA SER A 320 -17.69 14.92 6.32
C SER A 320 -19.14 15.43 6.29
N GLU A 321 -20.10 14.79 6.95
CA GLU A 321 -21.52 15.25 6.90
C GLU A 321 -22.21 15.24 8.27
N ASP A 322 -22.24 16.40 8.95
CA ASP A 322 -23.51 17.11 9.22
C ASP A 322 -23.21 18.45 9.93
N ASN A 323 -23.49 19.57 9.24
CA ASN A 323 -23.54 20.93 9.81
C ASN A 323 -24.79 21.12 10.69
N GLY A 324 -25.13 20.12 11.50
CA GLY A 324 -26.18 20.20 12.50
C GLY A 324 -25.74 21.10 13.66
N PRO A 325 -26.59 22.00 14.18
CA PRO A 325 -26.21 23.01 15.18
C PRO A 325 -25.94 22.46 16.59
N SER A 326 -25.71 21.15 16.75
CA SER A 326 -25.60 20.51 18.06
C SER A 326 -24.67 19.30 18.08
N ARG A 327 -23.36 19.50 17.88
CA ARG A 327 -22.33 18.53 18.26
C ARG A 327 -21.11 19.27 18.84
N THR A 328 -21.07 19.40 20.16
CA THR A 328 -19.86 19.77 20.91
C THR A 328 -18.93 18.57 20.92
N ASN A 329 -17.74 18.70 20.33
CA ASN A 329 -16.62 17.72 20.33
C ASN A 329 -16.67 16.60 19.29
N ASN A 330 -17.01 16.94 18.05
CA ASN A 330 -16.71 16.05 16.92
C ASN A 330 -15.24 16.29 16.51
N GLN A 331 -14.33 15.41 16.91
CA GLN A 331 -12.96 15.39 16.40
C GLN A 331 -12.90 14.46 15.18
N PRO A 332 -12.27 14.87 14.07
CA PRO A 332 -12.11 13.99 12.91
C PRO A 332 -11.25 12.77 13.25
N PHE A 333 -11.58 11.63 12.64
CA PHE A 333 -10.78 10.40 12.79
C PHE A 333 -9.38 10.57 12.23
N ILE A 334 -9.28 11.23 11.07
CA ILE A 334 -8.02 11.60 10.43
C ILE A 334 -7.89 13.12 10.49
N ASN A 335 -6.90 13.60 11.24
CA ASN A 335 -6.62 15.01 11.35
C ASN A 335 -5.93 15.57 10.09
N ASN A 336 -5.85 16.89 9.96
CA ASN A 336 -5.28 17.51 8.75
C ASN A 336 -3.80 17.15 8.52
N THR A 337 -3.02 16.99 9.59
CA THR A 337 -1.62 16.57 9.50
C THR A 337 -1.50 15.14 8.99
N GLU A 338 -2.36 14.24 9.45
CA GLU A 338 -2.45 12.87 8.94
C GLU A 338 -2.86 12.86 7.47
N LYS A 339 -3.85 13.68 7.05
CA LYS A 339 -4.22 13.81 5.64
C LYS A 339 -3.04 14.21 4.76
N ILE A 340 -2.27 15.23 5.15
CA ILE A 340 -1.09 15.68 4.41
C ILE A 340 -0.02 14.57 4.32
N ARG A 341 0.18 13.82 5.41
CA ARG A 341 1.12 12.68 5.41
C ARG A 341 0.66 11.58 4.46
N ILE A 342 -0.62 11.24 4.49
CA ILE A 342 -1.22 10.24 3.59
C ILE A 342 -1.07 10.69 2.14
N ASP A 343 -1.41 11.95 1.84
CA ASP A 343 -1.29 12.53 0.49
C ASP A 343 0.13 12.42 -0.07
N SER A 344 1.12 12.76 0.75
CA SER A 344 2.54 12.65 0.38
C SER A 344 2.96 11.20 0.13
N ILE A 345 2.53 10.26 0.98
CA ILE A 345 2.83 8.84 0.83
C ILE A 345 2.18 8.31 -0.46
N ILE A 346 0.90 8.57 -0.67
CA ILE A 346 0.15 8.09 -1.83
C ILE A 346 0.72 8.65 -3.14
N SER A 347 1.04 9.94 -3.18
CA SER A 347 1.67 10.57 -4.35
C SER A 347 3.00 9.89 -4.70
N ARG A 348 3.86 9.64 -3.70
CA ARG A 348 5.13 8.92 -3.91
C ARG A 348 4.91 7.49 -4.39
N THR A 349 3.93 6.81 -3.79
CA THR A 349 3.63 5.41 -4.09
C THR A 349 3.05 5.24 -5.50
N LYS A 350 2.15 6.14 -5.92
CA LYS A 350 1.59 6.17 -7.28
C LYS A 350 2.70 6.28 -8.32
N LEU A 351 3.63 7.21 -8.14
CA LEU A 351 4.78 7.37 -9.04
C LEU A 351 5.66 6.11 -9.08
N LEU A 352 5.95 5.52 -7.92
CA LEU A 352 6.77 4.31 -7.82
C LEU A 352 6.10 3.11 -8.52
N VAL A 353 4.79 2.91 -8.31
CA VAL A 353 4.02 1.83 -8.94
C VAL A 353 3.99 2.01 -10.46
N ILE A 354 3.78 3.23 -10.96
CA ILE A 354 3.84 3.52 -12.40
C ILE A 354 5.21 3.16 -12.97
N GLN A 355 6.29 3.59 -12.31
CA GLN A 355 7.66 3.28 -12.76
C GLN A 355 7.93 1.76 -12.78
N LYS A 356 7.55 1.04 -11.72
CA LYS A 356 7.69 -0.42 -11.64
C LYS A 356 6.85 -1.12 -12.70
N PHE A 357 5.64 -0.64 -12.94
CA PHE A 357 4.75 -1.18 -13.96
C PHE A 357 5.29 -0.95 -15.38
N ASP A 358 5.89 0.20 -15.67
CA ASP A 358 6.53 0.47 -16.96
C ASP A 358 7.70 -0.49 -17.24
N VAL A 359 8.49 -0.82 -16.21
CA VAL A 359 9.57 -1.82 -16.33
C VAL A 359 8.97 -3.20 -16.59
N PHE A 360 7.98 -3.62 -15.80
CA PHE A 360 7.28 -4.88 -15.99
C PHE A 360 6.66 -5.02 -17.39
N LYS A 361 6.02 -3.95 -17.88
CA LYS A 361 5.42 -3.87 -19.22
C LYS A 361 6.46 -4.12 -20.31
N LYS A 362 7.65 -3.52 -20.20
CA LYS A 362 8.74 -3.76 -21.15
C LYS A 362 9.14 -5.23 -21.16
N ILE A 363 9.43 -5.80 -19.99
CA ILE A 363 9.84 -7.21 -19.83
C ILE A 363 8.79 -8.15 -20.43
N SER A 364 7.53 -7.98 -20.03
CA SER A 364 6.41 -8.82 -20.50
C SER A 364 6.21 -8.75 -22.02
N LEU A 365 6.44 -7.59 -22.64
CA LEU A 365 6.36 -7.43 -24.09
C LEU A 365 7.56 -8.03 -24.82
N TYR A 366 8.78 -7.92 -24.27
CA TYR A 366 9.97 -8.55 -24.85
C TYR A 366 9.87 -10.07 -24.83
N GLU A 367 9.42 -10.66 -23.72
CA GLU A 367 9.23 -12.12 -23.58
C GLU A 367 8.15 -12.67 -24.52
N SER A 368 7.22 -11.83 -24.99
CA SER A 368 6.15 -12.25 -25.90
C SER A 368 6.59 -12.43 -27.37
N VAL A 369 7.82 -12.05 -27.72
CA VAL A 369 8.38 -12.17 -29.07
C VAL A 369 9.20 -13.45 -29.17
N ASP A 370 8.70 -14.45 -29.91
CA ASP A 370 9.48 -15.66 -30.21
C ASP A 370 10.79 -15.32 -30.97
N GLU A 371 11.81 -16.17 -30.84
CA GLU A 371 13.08 -16.11 -31.59
C GLU A 371 12.91 -16.03 -33.12
N ASN A 372 11.75 -16.44 -33.64
CA ASN A 372 11.41 -16.38 -35.06
C ASN A 372 10.66 -15.09 -35.48
N GLY A 373 10.49 -14.11 -34.59
CA GLY A 373 9.82 -12.83 -34.86
C GLY A 373 8.34 -12.93 -35.21
N LYS A 374 7.71 -14.11 -35.03
CA LYS A 374 6.28 -14.30 -35.29
C LYS A 374 5.48 -13.90 -34.05
N ARG A 375 4.77 -12.77 -34.17
CA ARG A 375 3.79 -12.31 -33.19
C ARG A 375 2.69 -13.36 -33.01
N LYS A 376 2.75 -14.11 -31.90
CA LYS A 376 1.72 -15.08 -31.52
C LYS A 376 0.50 -14.37 -30.96
N GLN A 377 -0.65 -15.04 -31.00
CA GLN A 377 -1.90 -14.63 -30.33
C GLN A 377 -1.70 -14.28 -28.85
N ILE A 378 -0.67 -14.85 -28.21
CA ILE A 378 -0.21 -14.57 -26.84
C ILE A 378 0.10 -13.07 -26.62
N GLU A 379 0.70 -12.38 -27.59
CA GLU A 379 0.98 -10.94 -27.49
C GLU A 379 -0.31 -10.11 -27.39
N SER A 380 -1.39 -10.57 -28.03
CA SER A 380 -2.67 -9.87 -27.96
C SER A 380 -3.31 -9.97 -26.59
N ASP A 381 -3.12 -11.07 -25.86
CA ASP A 381 -3.73 -11.26 -24.55
C ASP A 381 -2.91 -10.55 -23.46
N ILE A 382 -1.57 -10.64 -23.52
CA ILE A 382 -0.66 -9.86 -22.65
C ILE A 382 -0.94 -8.35 -22.78
N LYS A 383 -1.18 -7.84 -23.98
CA LYS A 383 -1.52 -6.41 -24.19
C LYS A 383 -2.85 -6.03 -23.55
N LYS A 384 -3.86 -6.91 -23.60
CA LYS A 384 -5.16 -6.65 -22.93
C LYS A 384 -4.98 -6.60 -21.42
N ASP A 385 -4.19 -7.52 -20.86
CA ASP A 385 -3.91 -7.54 -19.42
C ASP A 385 -3.12 -6.31 -18.99
N ILE A 386 -2.08 -5.92 -19.73
CA ILE A 386 -1.34 -4.67 -19.49
C ILE A 386 -2.29 -3.47 -19.50
N GLN A 387 -3.14 -3.34 -20.53
CA GLN A 387 -4.09 -2.23 -20.62
C GLN A 387 -5.07 -2.21 -19.44
N LYS A 388 -5.52 -3.39 -18.99
CA LYS A 388 -6.37 -3.52 -17.80
C LYS A 388 -5.65 -3.00 -16.55
N TYR A 389 -4.39 -3.38 -16.33
CA TYR A 389 -3.62 -2.93 -15.17
C TYR A 389 -3.22 -1.44 -15.22
N GLU A 390 -2.98 -0.87 -16.42
CA GLU A 390 -2.75 0.57 -16.58
C GLU A 390 -3.96 1.39 -16.12
N LEU A 391 -5.15 0.98 -16.54
CA LEU A 391 -6.39 1.62 -16.11
C LEU A 391 -6.59 1.47 -14.60
N LEU A 392 -6.26 0.30 -14.05
CA LEU A 392 -6.26 0.03 -12.61
C LEU A 392 -5.39 0.99 -11.81
N ILE A 393 -4.15 1.16 -12.23
CA ILE A 393 -3.18 2.04 -11.56
C ILE A 393 -3.64 3.50 -11.62
N GLY A 394 -4.31 3.87 -12.72
CA GLY A 394 -4.96 5.16 -12.86
C GLY A 394 -6.08 5.38 -11.83
N GLU A 395 -6.87 4.35 -11.53
CA GLU A 395 -8.04 4.46 -10.64
C GLU A 395 -7.71 4.29 -9.16
N ILE A 396 -6.82 3.38 -8.76
CA ILE A 396 -6.63 2.90 -7.38
C ILE A 396 -6.34 3.99 -6.34
N TYR A 397 -5.81 5.14 -6.77
CA TYR A 397 -5.43 6.23 -5.88
C TYR A 397 -6.40 7.42 -5.90
N GLU A 398 -7.35 7.45 -6.82
CA GLU A 398 -8.27 8.59 -6.96
C GLU A 398 -9.15 8.75 -5.72
N GLY A 399 -9.51 7.64 -5.05
CA GLY A 399 -10.30 7.65 -3.82
C GLY A 399 -9.66 8.47 -2.70
N ILE A 400 -8.42 8.15 -2.32
CA ILE A 400 -7.68 8.92 -1.31
C ILE A 400 -7.34 10.31 -1.84
N LEU A 401 -6.80 10.44 -3.06
CA LEU A 401 -6.31 11.72 -3.59
C LEU A 401 -7.41 12.79 -3.64
N ASP A 402 -8.62 12.45 -4.09
CA ASP A 402 -9.76 13.37 -4.11
C ASP A 402 -10.16 13.85 -2.70
N ARG A 403 -9.91 13.04 -1.67
CA ARG A 403 -10.30 13.30 -0.27
C ARG A 403 -9.20 13.97 0.56
N THR A 404 -7.95 13.82 0.11
CA THR A 404 -6.79 14.47 0.71
C THR A 404 -6.44 15.78 0.04
N SER A 405 -6.95 16.07 -1.17
CA SER A 405 -6.81 17.40 -1.77
C SER A 405 -7.53 18.43 -0.89
N ILE A 406 -6.74 19.31 -0.26
CA ILE A 406 -7.22 20.40 0.62
C ILE A 406 -7.57 21.62 -0.20
#